data_AF-A0A183FWY4-F1
#
_entry.id   AF-A0A183FWY4-F1
#
_cell.length_a   1.000
_cell.length_b   1.000
_cell.length_c   1.000
_cell.angle_alpha   90.00
_cell.angle_beta   90.00
_cell.angle_gamma   90.00
#
_symmetry.space_group_name_H-M   'P 1'
#
loop_
_entity.id
_entity.type
_entity.pdbx_description
1 polymer ?
#
loop_
_entity_poly.entity_id
_entity_poly.type
_entity_poly.pdbx_seq_one_letter_code
_entity_poly.pdbx_strand_id
1 'polypeptide(L)'
;MLIFLKKLVSPLSQQSQERIYRHVPELRHITGSYAPKAEDIQAARFYLIRQHQSSYLTHQYRKTMENTLRLFRDDNNIWRSQGRLQHSELKADAKSPIFIAPNTKLATLIIQDAHGEYHQGVENTISTVRLTYWRPKLRQQTRKFIQKCVKCRRFNSLP
;
A
#
# COMPACT_ATOMS: atom_id res chain seq x y z
N MET A 1 16.51 -1.46 4.38
CA MET A 1 16.60 -0.08 4.90
C MET A 1 16.21 0.03 6.36
N LEU A 2 15.01 -0.41 6.79
CA LEU A 2 14.61 -0.24 8.20
C LEU A 2 15.43 -1.06 9.21
N ILE A 3 15.92 -2.25 8.83
CA ILE A 3 16.87 -3.04 9.64
C ILE A 3 18.16 -2.24 9.92
N PHE A 4 18.66 -1.54 8.92
CA PHE A 4 19.84 -0.68 9.07
C PHE A 4 19.55 0.49 10.00
N LEU A 5 18.40 1.15 9.84
CA LEU A 5 17.98 2.23 10.75
C LEU A 5 17.83 1.73 12.19
N LYS A 6 17.26 0.54 12.42
CA LYS A 6 17.15 -0.06 13.76
C LYS A 6 18.51 -0.24 14.42
N LYS A 7 19.52 -0.71 13.67
CA LYS A 7 20.91 -0.86 14.15
C LYS A 7 21.58 0.49 14.47
N LEU A 8 21.28 1.54 13.69
CA LEU A 8 21.77 2.90 13.98
C LEU A 8 21.10 3.51 15.22
N VAL A 9 19.85 3.14 15.49
CA VAL A 9 19.06 3.70 16.60
C VAL A 9 19.34 2.96 17.91
N SER A 10 19.65 1.66 17.89
CA SER A 10 19.89 0.88 19.11
C SER A 10 20.98 1.40 20.06
N PRO A 11 22.10 2.02 19.61
CA PRO A 11 23.11 2.56 20.52
C PRO A 11 22.75 3.95 21.09
N LEU A 12 21.67 4.60 20.65
CA LEU A 12 21.29 5.94 21.13
C LEU A 12 20.66 5.88 22.53
N SER A 13 20.63 7.02 23.24
CA SER A 13 19.93 7.13 24.52
C SER A 13 18.43 6.83 24.38
N GLN A 14 17.79 6.32 25.43
CA GLN A 14 16.36 5.98 25.42
C GLN A 14 15.48 7.17 24.97
N GLN A 15 15.83 8.39 25.41
CA GLN A 15 15.11 9.60 25.00
C GLN A 15 15.21 9.85 23.48
N SER A 16 16.39 9.66 22.90
CA SER A 16 16.61 9.79 21.45
C SER A 16 15.90 8.68 20.67
N GLN A 17 15.94 7.45 21.18
CA GLN A 17 15.20 6.33 20.58
C GLN A 17 13.71 6.59 20.55
N GLU A 18 13.11 7.06 21.64
CA GLU A 18 11.68 7.36 21.71
C GLU A 18 11.26 8.52 20.81
N ARG A 19 12.14 9.51 20.59
CA ARG A 19 11.88 10.56 19.59
C ARG A 19 11.82 10.00 18.18
N ILE A 20 12.68 9.04 17.85
CA ILE A 20 12.73 8.40 16.53
C ILE A 20 11.53 7.47 16.34
N TYR A 21 11.21 6.64 17.33
CA TYR A 21 10.07 5.73 17.28
C TYR A 21 8.73 6.45 17.17
N ARG A 22 8.60 7.68 17.69
CA ARG A 22 7.41 8.52 17.44
C ARG A 22 7.19 8.85 15.96
N HIS A 23 8.25 8.97 15.17
CA HIS A 23 8.17 9.30 13.74
C HIS A 23 8.17 8.05 12.85
N VAL A 24 8.85 6.99 13.31
CA VAL A 24 8.96 5.70 12.62
C VAL A 24 8.62 4.56 13.60
N PRO A 25 7.33 4.37 13.94
CA PRO A 25 6.90 3.34 14.89
C PRO A 25 7.25 1.93 14.43
N GLU A 26 7.39 1.70 13.12
CA GLU A 26 7.73 0.41 12.53
C GLU A 26 9.09 -0.13 13.04
N LEU A 27 10.01 0.75 13.47
CA LEU A 27 11.29 0.35 14.05
C LEU A 27 11.15 -0.37 15.41
N ARG A 28 10.00 -0.28 16.09
CA ARG A 28 9.78 -1.03 17.34
C ARG A 28 9.63 -2.53 17.12
N HIS A 29 9.12 -2.92 15.95
CA HIS A 29 8.78 -4.31 15.64
C HIS A 29 9.84 -5.02 14.79
N ILE A 30 10.89 -4.31 14.38
CA ILE A 30 11.94 -4.86 13.54
C ILE A 30 12.99 -5.57 14.39
N THR A 31 13.28 -6.82 14.03
CA THR A 31 14.14 -7.72 14.80
C THR A 31 15.63 -7.38 14.71
N GLY A 32 16.04 -6.64 13.67
CA GLY A 32 17.45 -6.25 13.47
C GLY A 32 18.35 -7.37 12.94
N SER A 33 17.78 -8.54 12.63
CA SER A 33 18.47 -9.68 11.99
C SER A 33 19.06 -9.29 10.62
N TYR A 34 20.14 -9.97 10.21
CA TYR A 34 20.72 -9.78 8.87
C TYR A 34 19.76 -10.28 7.77
N ALA A 35 19.07 -11.41 8.02
CA ALA A 35 18.01 -11.91 7.16
C ALA A 35 16.66 -11.32 7.59
N PRO A 36 15.90 -10.68 6.68
CA PRO A 36 14.59 -10.11 7.01
C PRO A 36 13.57 -11.21 7.28
N LYS A 37 12.89 -11.12 8.41
CA LYS A 37 11.75 -11.98 8.77
C LYS A 37 10.45 -11.42 8.19
N ALA A 38 9.38 -12.23 8.24
CA ALA A 38 8.05 -11.81 7.80
C ALA A 38 7.59 -10.51 8.47
N GLU A 39 7.86 -10.36 9.77
CA GLU A 39 7.58 -9.15 10.56
C GLU A 39 8.33 -7.92 10.01
N ASP A 40 9.61 -8.09 9.65
CA ASP A 40 10.41 -6.99 9.11
C ASP A 40 9.89 -6.53 7.74
N ILE A 41 9.45 -7.48 6.91
CA ILE A 41 8.84 -7.22 5.60
C ILE A 41 7.50 -6.50 5.77
N GLN A 42 6.68 -6.95 6.71
CA GLN A 42 5.39 -6.33 7.02
C GLN A 42 5.56 -4.90 7.56
N ALA A 43 6.49 -4.71 8.50
CA ALA A 43 6.85 -3.39 9.02
C ALA A 43 7.34 -2.46 7.90
N ALA A 44 8.20 -2.95 7.00
CA ALA A 44 8.66 -2.18 5.84
C ALA A 44 7.51 -1.81 4.90
N ARG A 45 6.58 -2.73 4.65
CA ARG A 45 5.38 -2.47 3.85
C ARG A 45 4.52 -1.36 4.46
N PHE A 46 4.23 -1.44 5.76
CA PHE A 46 3.45 -0.42 6.47
C PHE A 46 4.14 0.94 6.45
N TYR A 47 5.45 0.98 6.68
CA TYR A 47 6.23 2.21 6.56
C TYR A 47 6.11 2.85 5.18
N LEU A 48 6.28 2.08 4.11
CA LEU A 48 6.18 2.60 2.73
C LEU A 48 4.78 3.17 2.44
N ILE A 49 3.73 2.49 2.90
CA ILE A 49 2.35 2.95 2.75
C ILE A 49 2.10 4.24 3.54
N ARG A 50 2.53 4.28 4.80
CA ARG A 50 2.34 5.46 5.67
C ARG A 50 3.10 6.66 5.13
N GLN A 51 4.34 6.46 4.69
CA GLN A 51 5.13 7.52 4.06
C GLN A 51 4.47 8.02 2.77
N HIS A 52 4.00 7.10 1.92
CA HIS A 52 3.24 7.44 0.71
C HIS A 52 2.00 8.28 1.05
N GLN A 53 1.21 7.86 2.04
CA GLN A 53 0.03 8.61 2.47
C GLN A 53 0.40 9.98 3.05
N SER A 54 1.48 10.08 3.82
CA SER A 54 1.96 11.36 4.33
C SER A 54 2.33 12.33 3.20
N SER A 55 2.90 11.82 2.10
CA SER A 55 3.30 12.64 0.95
C SER A 55 2.12 13.07 0.07
N TYR A 56 1.09 12.23 -0.10
CA TYR A 56 0.04 12.46 -1.10
C TYR A 56 -1.37 12.69 -0.54
N LEU A 57 -1.65 12.30 0.71
CA LEU A 57 -2.96 12.45 1.34
C LEU A 57 -3.00 13.73 2.19
N THR A 58 -2.86 14.88 1.53
CA THR A 58 -2.88 16.19 2.18
C THR A 58 -4.24 16.48 2.84
N HIS A 59 -4.27 17.45 3.76
CA HIS A 59 -5.53 17.85 4.42
C HIS A 59 -6.62 18.24 3.41
N GLN A 60 -6.25 19.01 2.38
CA GLN A 60 -7.17 19.43 1.31
C GLN A 60 -7.72 18.22 0.54
N TYR A 61 -6.85 17.28 0.17
CA TYR A 61 -7.27 16.07 -0.54
C TYR A 61 -8.18 15.18 0.32
N ARG A 62 -7.95 15.11 1.63
CA ARG A 62 -8.85 14.38 2.54
C ARG A 62 -10.25 15.01 2.57
N LYS A 63 -10.33 16.33 2.67
CA LYS A 63 -11.60 17.06 2.69
C LYS A 63 -12.42 16.84 1.41
N THR A 64 -11.79 16.79 0.24
CA THR A 64 -12.50 16.50 -1.03
C THR A 64 -13.01 15.06 -1.12
N MET A 65 -12.42 14.14 -0.36
CA MET A 65 -12.70 12.71 -0.37
C MET A 65 -13.60 12.25 0.79
N GLU A 66 -13.85 13.11 1.78
CA GLU A 66 -14.53 12.78 3.04
C GLU A 66 -15.93 12.19 2.80
N ASN A 67 -16.72 12.83 1.93
CA ASN A 67 -18.08 12.40 1.59
C ASN A 67 -18.14 11.16 0.69
N THR A 68 -17.05 10.82 -0.01
CA THR A 68 -17.03 9.69 -0.96
C THR A 68 -16.38 8.44 -0.41
N LEU A 69 -15.41 8.57 0.51
CA LEU A 69 -14.50 7.48 0.85
C LEU A 69 -14.48 7.05 2.31
N ARG A 70 -15.20 7.73 3.20
CA ARG A 70 -15.27 7.43 4.64
C ARG A 70 -13.91 6.97 5.16
N LEU A 71 -12.91 7.83 4.97
CA LEU A 71 -11.53 7.53 5.29
C LEU A 71 -11.34 7.53 6.80
N PHE A 72 -10.67 6.52 7.33
CA PHE A 72 -10.32 6.41 8.74
C PHE A 72 -8.88 5.91 8.90
N ARG A 73 -8.27 6.15 10.06
CA ARG A 73 -6.96 5.58 10.40
C ARG A 73 -7.14 4.30 11.18
N ASP A 74 -6.36 3.29 10.84
CA ASP A 74 -6.23 2.07 11.63
C ASP A 74 -5.19 2.22 12.76
N ASP A 75 -5.01 1.15 13.53
CA ASP A 75 -4.05 1.08 14.65
C ASP A 75 -2.59 1.27 14.19
N ASN A 76 -2.31 1.06 12.90
CA ASN A 76 -1.00 1.28 12.30
C ASN A 76 -0.82 2.71 11.74
N ASN A 77 -1.74 3.63 12.05
CA ASN A 77 -1.76 4.99 11.49
C ASN A 77 -1.85 5.05 9.96
N ILE A 78 -2.41 4.00 9.34
CA ILE A 78 -2.62 3.92 7.90
C ILE A 78 -4.05 4.33 7.58
N TRP A 79 -4.21 5.19 6.58
CA TRP A 79 -5.52 5.56 6.07
C TRP A 79 -6.14 4.44 5.26
N ARG A 80 -7.35 4.05 5.64
CA ARG A 80 -8.19 3.04 4.99
C ARG A 80 -9.52 3.64 4.59
N SER A 81 -10.17 3.05 3.61
CA SER A 81 -11.52 3.40 3.20
C SER A 81 -12.51 2.39 3.76
N GLN A 82 -13.57 2.87 4.41
CA GLN A 82 -14.59 2.00 4.95
C GLN A 82 -15.61 1.62 3.86
N GLY A 83 -15.61 0.36 3.46
CA GLY A 83 -16.50 -0.16 2.42
C GLY A 83 -17.90 -0.54 2.91
N ARG A 84 -18.74 -0.99 1.98
CA ARG A 84 -20.08 -1.56 2.25
C ARG A 84 -20.06 -3.04 2.65
N LEU A 85 -18.87 -3.66 2.64
CA LEU A 85 -18.68 -5.11 2.81
C LEU A 85 -18.36 -5.51 4.26
N GLN A 86 -18.71 -4.68 5.26
CA GLN A 86 -18.32 -4.90 6.65
C GLN A 86 -18.82 -6.25 7.20
N HIS A 87 -20.01 -6.67 6.80
CA HIS A 87 -20.66 -7.93 7.21
C HIS A 87 -20.34 -9.13 6.32
N SER A 88 -19.44 -9.00 5.33
CA SER A 88 -19.04 -10.14 4.49
C SER A 88 -18.07 -11.07 5.21
N GLU A 89 -17.84 -12.27 4.69
CA GLU A 89 -16.80 -13.20 5.18
C GLU A 89 -15.39 -12.87 4.62
N LEU A 90 -15.23 -11.71 3.97
CA LEU A 90 -13.96 -11.31 3.39
C LEU A 90 -12.91 -10.98 4.46
N LYS A 91 -11.63 -11.09 4.08
CA LYS A 91 -10.51 -10.63 4.91
C LYS A 91 -10.66 -9.15 5.29
N ALA A 92 -10.18 -8.77 6.46
CA ALA A 92 -10.28 -7.40 6.98
C ALA A 92 -9.75 -6.34 5.99
N ASP A 93 -8.64 -6.63 5.30
CA ASP A 93 -8.07 -5.77 4.27
C ASP A 93 -8.99 -5.56 3.06
N ALA A 94 -9.84 -6.53 2.72
CA ALA A 94 -10.80 -6.38 1.62
C ALA A 94 -12.07 -5.62 2.08
N LYS A 95 -12.43 -5.72 3.36
CA LYS A 95 -13.53 -4.96 3.97
C LYS A 95 -13.20 -3.47 4.09
N SER A 96 -11.97 -3.20 4.52
CA SER A 96 -11.44 -1.88 4.80
C SER A 96 -10.09 -1.69 4.09
N PRO A 97 -10.10 -1.55 2.76
CA PRO A 97 -8.89 -1.49 1.96
C PRO A 97 -8.06 -0.23 2.22
N ILE A 98 -6.75 -0.40 2.10
CA ILE A 98 -5.75 0.65 2.30
C ILE A 98 -5.84 1.68 1.18
N PHE A 99 -5.99 2.95 1.53
CA PHE A 99 -6.01 4.02 0.55
C PHE A 99 -4.61 4.20 -0.08
N ILE A 100 -4.55 4.20 -1.41
CA ILE A 100 -3.34 4.52 -2.18
C ILE A 100 -3.65 5.67 -3.13
N ALA A 101 -2.89 6.76 -2.99
CA ALA A 101 -3.03 7.91 -3.89
C ALA A 101 -2.84 7.53 -5.37
N PRO A 102 -3.71 8.03 -6.27
CA PRO A 102 -3.63 7.74 -7.70
C PRO A 102 -2.39 8.37 -8.35
N ASN A 103 -2.06 7.93 -9.55
CA ASN A 103 -0.98 8.45 -10.41
C ASN A 103 0.42 8.47 -9.77
N THR A 104 0.70 7.56 -8.84
CA THR A 104 2.01 7.45 -8.18
C THR A 104 2.78 6.21 -8.63
N LYS A 105 4.08 6.16 -8.30
CA LYS A 105 4.91 4.98 -8.62
C LYS A 105 4.46 3.76 -7.82
N LEU A 106 4.21 3.92 -6.52
CA LEU A 106 3.64 2.85 -5.67
C LEU A 106 2.34 2.32 -6.26
N ALA A 107 1.49 3.23 -6.74
CA ALA A 107 0.24 2.87 -7.37
C ALA A 107 0.39 1.96 -8.59
N THR A 108 1.42 2.22 -9.40
CA THR A 108 1.76 1.43 -10.58
C THR A 108 2.36 0.09 -10.20
N LEU A 109 3.24 0.05 -9.19
CA LEU A 109 3.83 -1.19 -8.68
C LEU A 109 2.78 -2.16 -8.14
N ILE A 110 1.78 -1.65 -7.42
CA ILE A 110 0.65 -2.47 -6.93
C ILE A 110 -0.15 -3.08 -8.09
N ILE A 111 -0.37 -2.32 -9.17
CA ILE A 111 -1.06 -2.84 -10.36
C ILE A 111 -0.18 -3.88 -11.05
N GLN A 112 1.12 -3.64 -11.16
CA GLN A 112 2.08 -4.56 -11.78
C GLN A 112 2.14 -5.89 -11.02
N ASP A 113 2.19 -5.84 -9.70
CA ASP A 113 2.19 -7.01 -8.82
C ASP A 113 0.90 -7.83 -9.00
N ALA A 114 -0.26 -7.17 -8.95
CA ALA A 114 -1.56 -7.81 -9.17
C ALA A 114 -1.73 -8.35 -10.60
N HIS A 115 -1.17 -7.67 -11.61
CA HIS A 115 -1.17 -8.13 -12.99
C HIS A 115 -0.36 -9.43 -13.14
N GLY A 116 0.73 -9.52 -12.39
CA GLY A 116 1.52 -10.73 -12.17
C GLY A 116 2.18 -11.30 -13.43
N GLU A 117 2.78 -12.47 -13.26
CA GLU A 117 3.39 -13.23 -14.35
C GLU A 117 2.38 -13.93 -15.26
N TYR A 118 1.15 -14.10 -14.76
CA TYR A 118 0.03 -14.71 -15.50
C TYR A 118 -0.76 -13.73 -16.35
N HIS A 119 -0.32 -12.47 -16.44
CA HIS A 119 -0.90 -11.46 -17.31
C HIS A 119 -2.42 -11.29 -17.16
N GLN A 120 -2.88 -11.19 -15.91
CA GLN A 120 -4.29 -11.08 -15.60
C GLN A 120 -4.97 -9.95 -16.39
N GLY A 121 -6.17 -10.23 -16.91
CA GLY A 121 -6.99 -9.23 -17.58
C GLY A 121 -7.34 -8.06 -16.67
N VAL A 122 -7.84 -6.97 -17.25
CA VAL A 122 -8.15 -5.72 -16.52
C VAL A 122 -9.02 -5.97 -15.28
N GLU A 123 -10.10 -6.74 -15.41
CA GLU A 123 -11.03 -6.99 -14.30
C GLU A 123 -10.42 -7.84 -13.19
N ASN A 124 -9.66 -8.88 -13.55
CA ASN A 124 -8.98 -9.74 -12.58
C ASN A 124 -7.94 -8.95 -11.80
N THR A 125 -7.12 -8.17 -12.49
CA THR A 125 -6.13 -7.29 -11.85
C THR A 125 -6.79 -6.28 -10.90
N ILE A 126 -7.92 -5.67 -11.31
CA ILE A 126 -8.68 -4.76 -10.43
C ILE A 126 -9.19 -5.49 -9.19
N SER A 127 -9.76 -6.68 -9.35
CA SER A 127 -10.27 -7.49 -8.24
C SER A 127 -9.16 -7.87 -7.26
N THR A 128 -8.01 -8.33 -7.76
CA THR A 128 -6.83 -8.64 -6.95
C THR A 128 -6.35 -7.42 -6.16
N VAL A 129 -6.24 -6.25 -6.80
CA VAL A 129 -5.87 -5.00 -6.10
C VAL A 129 -6.87 -4.66 -4.99
N ARG A 130 -8.17 -4.82 -5.24
CA ARG A 130 -9.25 -4.48 -4.29
C ARG A 130 -9.32 -5.38 -3.06
N LEU A 131 -8.64 -6.52 -3.07
CA LEU A 131 -8.51 -7.36 -1.87
C LEU A 131 -7.70 -6.69 -0.76
N THR A 132 -6.92 -5.65 -1.08
CA THR A 132 -6.07 -4.99 -0.09
C THR A 132 -5.99 -3.48 -0.23
N TYR A 133 -6.16 -2.94 -1.44
CA TYR A 133 -5.95 -1.53 -1.73
C TYR A 133 -7.16 -0.89 -2.39
N TRP A 134 -7.36 0.37 -2.04
CA TRP A 134 -8.39 1.20 -2.62
C TRP A 134 -7.78 2.44 -3.29
N ARG A 135 -8.31 2.78 -4.47
CA ARG A 135 -7.85 3.92 -5.25
C ARG A 135 -8.96 4.45 -6.18
N PRO A 136 -9.09 5.78 -6.38
CA PRO A 136 -9.97 6.32 -7.39
C PRO A 136 -9.43 6.06 -8.80
N LYS A 137 -10.34 5.86 -9.77
CA LYS A 137 -9.98 5.64 -11.19
C LYS A 137 -9.04 4.45 -11.44
N LEU A 138 -9.04 3.45 -10.55
CA LEU A 138 -8.19 2.24 -10.67
C LEU A 138 -8.31 1.59 -12.04
N ARG A 139 -9.54 1.41 -12.56
CA ARG A 139 -9.79 0.84 -13.89
C ARG A 139 -9.04 1.55 -15.01
N GLN A 140 -9.07 2.89 -15.03
CA GLN A 140 -8.40 3.68 -16.05
C GLN A 140 -6.88 3.45 -16.02
N GLN A 141 -6.30 3.42 -14.83
CA GLN A 141 -4.87 3.17 -14.65
C GLN A 141 -4.48 1.73 -15.00
N THR A 142 -5.27 0.73 -14.59
CA THR A 142 -5.02 -0.67 -14.92
C THR A 142 -5.07 -0.89 -16.43
N ARG A 143 -6.06 -0.33 -17.13
CA ARG A 143 -6.13 -0.38 -18.60
C ARG A 143 -4.88 0.23 -19.25
N LYS A 144 -4.46 1.41 -18.79
CA LYS A 144 -3.25 2.08 -19.29
C LYS A 144 -1.98 1.26 -19.04
N PHE A 145 -1.89 0.57 -17.91
CA PHE A 145 -0.77 -0.32 -17.60
C PHE A 145 -0.76 -1.55 -18.52
N ILE A 146 -1.89 -2.26 -18.63
CA ILE A 146 -2.00 -3.49 -19.43
C ILE A 146 -1.78 -3.22 -20.93
N GLN A 147 -2.29 -2.10 -21.46
CA GLN A 147 -2.04 -1.68 -22.85
C GLN A 147 -0.54 -1.51 -23.15
N LYS A 148 0.29 -1.18 -22.16
CA LYS A 148 1.74 -1.06 -22.31
C LYS A 148 2.48 -2.38 -22.10
N CYS A 149 1.82 -3.41 -21.57
CA CYS A 149 2.43 -4.70 -21.32
C CYS A 149 2.75 -5.41 -22.64
N VAL A 150 4.03 -5.70 -22.88
CA VAL A 150 4.51 -6.33 -24.13
C VAL A 150 3.86 -7.69 -24.36
N LYS A 151 3.85 -8.55 -23.34
CA LYS A 151 3.26 -9.89 -23.43
C LYS A 151 1.75 -9.82 -23.71
N CYS A 152 1.00 -8.99 -22.98
CA CYS A 152 -0.43 -8.80 -23.25
C CYS A 152 -0.70 -8.24 -24.65
N ARG A 153 0.13 -7.31 -25.14
CA ARG A 153 0.00 -6.83 -26.52
C ARG A 153 0.21 -7.95 -27.52
N ARG A 154 1.25 -8.77 -27.35
CA ARG A 154 1.53 -9.92 -28.22
C ARG A 154 0.40 -10.95 -28.23
N PHE A 155 -0.20 -11.24 -27.07
CA PHE A 155 -1.32 -12.18 -26.98
C PHE A 155 -2.62 -11.64 -27.59
N ASN A 156 -2.87 -10.33 -27.47
CA ASN A 156 -4.10 -9.70 -27.97
C ASN A 156 -3.97 -9.17 -29.40
N SER A 157 -2.75 -9.08 -29.95
CA SER A 157 -2.53 -8.86 -31.37
C SER A 157 -2.74 -10.19 -32.09
N LEU A 158 -4.00 -10.54 -32.34
CA LEU A 158 -4.31 -11.49 -33.40
C LEU A 158 -4.00 -10.82 -34.76
N PRO A 159 -3.58 -11.59 -35.77
CA PRO A 159 -3.31 -11.09 -37.12
C PRO A 159 -4.56 -10.51 -37.80
#